data_AF-A0A1A3CVY5-F1
#
_entry.id   AF-A0A1A3CVY5-F1
#
_cell.length_a   1.000
_cell.length_b   1.000
_cell.length_c   1.000
_cell.angle_alpha   90.00
_cell.angle_beta   90.00
_cell.angle_gamma   90.00
#
_symmetry.space_group_name_H-M   'P 1'
#
loop_
_entity.id
_entity.type
_entity.pdbx_description
1 polymer ?
#
loop_
_entity_poly.entity_id
_entity_poly.type
_entity_poly.pdbx_seq_one_letter_code
_entity_poly.pdbx_strand_id
1 'polypeptide(L)' 'MGMICAAVDRRVEMSAAYEACESTAAKLKVATELRLLESSIARMYKQVSTELPAPMSLTSLKAQRAVNARWDRQRMR' A
#
# COMPACT_ATOMS: atom_id res chain seq x y z
N MET A 1 -1.96 -2.18 -3.27
CA MET A 1 -1.64 -0.75 -3.03
C MET A 1 -2.68 0.23 -3.57
N GLY A 2 -3.40 -0.06 -4.67
CA GLY A 2 -4.36 0.90 -5.26
C GLY A 2 -5.41 1.48 -4.29
N MET A 3 -5.97 0.68 -3.37
CA MET A 3 -6.93 1.18 -2.37
C MET A 3 -6.33 2.14 -1.33
N ILE A 4 -5.07 1.90 -0.93
CA ILE A 4 -4.37 2.78 0.02
C ILE A 4 -4.10 4.13 -0.63
N CYS A 5 -3.60 4.13 -1.88
CA CYS A 5 -3.37 5.34 -2.64
C CYS A 5 -4.66 6.15 -2.81
N ALA A 6 -5.75 5.51 -3.26
CA ALA A 6 -7.05 6.18 -3.44
C ALA A 6 -7.58 6.79 -2.12
N ALA A 7 -7.39 6.11 -0.98
CA ALA A 7 -7.80 6.65 0.31
C ALA A 7 -6.96 7.87 0.73
N VAL A 8 -5.66 7.86 0.43
CA VAL A 8 -4.76 9.00 0.68
C VAL A 8 -5.15 10.18 -0.21
N ASP A 9 -5.40 9.96 -1.50
CA ASP A 9 -5.86 11.00 -2.42
C ASP A 9 -7.18 11.62 -1.93
N ARG A 10 -8.12 10.76 -1.52
CA ARG A 10 -9.40 11.19 -0.96
C ARG A 10 -9.24 12.02 0.32
N ARG A 11 -8.23 11.72 1.14
CA ARG A 11 -7.92 12.52 2.35
C ARG A 11 -7.47 13.92 1.96
N VAL A 12 -6.63 14.04 0.94
CA VAL A 12 -6.17 15.35 0.43
C VAL A 12 -7.36 16.16 -0.09
N GLU A 13 -8.25 15.55 -0.87
CA GLU A 13 -9.47 16.20 -1.36
C GLU A 13 -10.38 16.68 -0.21
N MET A 14 -10.61 15.82 0.80
CA MET A 14 -11.43 16.16 1.96
C MET A 14 -10.80 17.26 2.82
N SER A 15 -9.47 17.29 2.96
CA SER A 15 -8.77 18.38 3.64
C SER A 15 -8.95 19.70 2.90
N ALA A 16 -8.85 19.72 1.57
CA ALA A 16 -9.14 20.90 0.78
C ALA A 16 -10.61 21.35 0.95
N ALA A 17 -11.55 20.41 0.94
CA ALA A 17 -12.97 20.71 1.18
C ALA A 17 -13.23 21.26 2.59
N TYR A 18 -12.50 20.80 3.61
CA TYR A 18 -12.59 21.32 4.98
C TYR A 18 -12.21 22.81 5.04
N GLU A 19 -11.11 23.19 4.39
CA GLU A 19 -10.65 24.58 4.35
C GLU A 19 -11.62 25.48 3.56
N ALA A 20 -12.22 24.95 2.49
CA ALA A 20 -13.19 25.67 1.67
C ALA A 20 -14.59 25.83 2.32
N CYS A 21 -14.88 25.15 3.43
CA CYS A 21 -16.20 25.25 4.07
C CYS A 21 -16.36 26.61 4.77
N GLU A 22 -17.42 27.33 4.44
CA GLU A 22 -17.72 28.63 5.09
C GLU A 22 -18.50 28.47 6.40
N SER A 23 -19.30 27.41 6.53
CA SER A 23 -20.12 27.18 7.73
C SER A 23 -19.44 26.22 8.70
N THR A 24 -19.53 26.53 10.00
CA THR A 24 -19.05 25.67 11.09
C THR A 24 -19.71 24.29 11.06
N ALA A 25 -21.01 24.23 10.73
CA ALA A 25 -21.73 22.97 10.62
C ALA A 25 -21.18 22.08 9.48
N ALA A 26 -20.83 22.65 8.32
CA ALA A 26 -20.19 21.92 7.24
C ALA A 26 -18.77 21.46 7.64
N LYS A 27 -17.98 22.35 8.27
CA LYS A 27 -16.65 22.00 8.79
C LYS A 27 -16.70 20.82 9.75
N LEU A 28 -17.65 20.78 10.68
CA LEU A 28 -17.79 19.67 11.63
C LEU A 28 -18.09 18.33 10.94
N LYS A 29 -18.95 18.34 9.90
CA LYS A 29 -19.24 17.14 9.11
C LYS A 29 -17.98 16.64 8.39
N VAL A 30 -17.30 17.52 7.66
CA VAL A 30 -16.07 17.15 6.93
C VAL A 30 -14.95 16.72 7.89
N ALA A 31 -14.82 17.34 9.05
CA ALA A 31 -13.85 16.94 10.07
C ALA A 31 -14.13 15.53 10.64
N THR A 32 -15.39 15.13 10.69
CA THR A 32 -15.77 13.79 11.13
C THR A 32 -15.37 12.75 10.09
N GLU A 33 -15.68 13.03 8.81
CA GLU A 33 -15.28 12.17 7.69
C GLU A 33 -13.76 12.05 7.56
N LEU A 34 -13.01 13.14 7.74
CA LEU A 34 -11.55 13.14 7.74
C LEU A 34 -10.98 12.17 8.79
N ARG A 35 -11.50 12.21 10.03
CA ARG A 35 -11.03 11.32 11.10
C ARG A 35 -11.35 9.84 10.82
N LEU A 36 -12.52 9.57 10.25
CA LEU A 36 -12.91 8.21 9.86
C LEU A 36 -11.99 7.67 8.75
N LEU A 37 -11.68 8.53 7.77
CA LEU A 37 -10.80 8.20 6.66
C LEU A 37 -9.36 7.96 7.13
N GLU A 38 -8.81 8.82 7.99
CA GLU A 38 -7.48 8.65 8.59
C GLU A 38 -7.38 7.36 9.41
N SER A 39 -8.43 7.03 10.18
CA SER A 39 -8.51 5.76 10.90
C SER A 39 -8.51 4.56 9.96
N SER A 40 -9.19 4.67 8.81
CA SER A 40 -9.20 3.63 7.78
C SER A 40 -7.82 3.45 7.14
N ILE A 41 -7.16 4.55 6.79
CA ILE A 41 -5.80 4.57 6.24
C ILE A 41 -4.82 3.92 7.21
N ALA A 42 -4.88 4.26 8.50
CA ALA A 42 -4.02 3.66 9.52
C ALA A 42 -4.22 2.13 9.63
N ARG A 43 -5.48 1.66 9.56
CA ARG A 43 -5.77 0.21 9.54
C ARG A 43 -5.21 -0.49 8.31
N MET A 44 -5.30 0.13 7.13
CA MET A 44 -4.74 -0.44 5.91
C MET A 44 -3.21 -0.48 5.95
N TYR A 45 -2.55 0.57 6.45
CA TYR A 45 -1.10 0.55 6.60
C TYR A 45 -0.63 -0.54 7.57
N LYS A 46 -1.38 -0.81 8.64
CA LYS A 46 -1.07 -1.90 9.57
C LYS A 46 -1.10 -3.29 8.91
N GLN A 47 -1.83 -3.46 7.81
CA GLN A 47 -1.90 -4.73 7.07
C GLN A 47 -0.74 -4.90 6.07
N VAL A 48 0.05 -3.85 5.82
CA VAL A 48 1.22 -3.95 4.95
C VAL A 48 2.32 -4.67 5.73
N SER A 49 2.57 -5.93 5.39
CA SER A 49 3.69 -6.68 5.95
C SER A 49 5.00 -6.08 5.46
N THR A 50 5.88 -5.75 6.41
CA THR A 50 7.28 -5.38 6.16
C THR A 50 8.23 -6.56 6.39
N GLU A 51 7.68 -7.74 6.68
CA GLU A 51 8.49 -8.94 6.85
C GLU A 51 9.16 -9.28 5.52
N LEU A 52 10.49 -9.29 5.54
CA LEU A 52 11.26 -9.87 4.46
C LEU A 52 11.03 -11.39 4.51
N PRO A 53 10.77 -12.04 3.36
CA PRO A 53 10.68 -13.48 3.34
C PRO A 53 11.94 -14.08 3.95
N ALA A 54 11.77 -15.14 4.74
CA ALA A 54 12.90 -15.82 5.37
C ALA A 54 13.95 -16.16 4.30
N PRO A 55 15.25 -16.01 4.62
CA PRO A 55 16.29 -16.29 3.65
C PRO A 55 16.13 -17.71 3.13
N MET A 56 16.21 -17.85 1.81
CA MET A 56 16.04 -19.12 1.14
C MET A 56 17.06 -20.14 1.64
N SER A 57 16.62 -21.37 1.92
CA SER A 57 17.54 -22.44 2.31
C SER A 57 18.63 -22.65 1.23
N LEU A 58 19.83 -23.08 1.64
CA LEU A 58 20.93 -23.36 0.70
C LEU A 58 20.52 -24.38 -0.38
N THR A 59 19.67 -25.35 -0.02
CA THR A 59 19.15 -26.37 -0.95
C THR A 59 18.25 -25.74 -2.00
N SER A 60 17.28 -24.92 -1.60
CA SER A 60 16.36 -24.22 -2.50
C SER A 60 17.10 -23.25 -3.42
N LEU A 61 18.13 -22.57 -2.89
CA LEU A 61 18.93 -21.62 -3.65
C LEU A 61 19.79 -22.31 -4.73
N LYS A 62 20.37 -23.47 -4.40
CA LYS A 62 21.06 -24.32 -5.39
C LYS A 62 20.11 -24.83 -6.48
N ALA A 63 18.90 -25.25 -6.10
CA ALA A 63 17.89 -25.71 -7.06
C ALA A 63 17.46 -24.58 -8.02
N GLN A 64 17.20 -23.37 -7.50
CA GLN A 64 16.86 -22.22 -8.33
C GLN A 64 17.98 -21.88 -9.33
N ARG A 65 19.24 -21.84 -8.87
CA ARG A 65 20.40 -21.61 -9.75
C ARG A 65 20.50 -22.64 -10.86
N ALA A 66 20.29 -23.92 -10.54
CA ALA A 66 20.34 -24.99 -11.54
C ALA A 66 19.21 -24.89 -12.57
N VAL A 67 18.00 -24.51 -12.15
CA VAL A 67 16.87 -24.26 -13.07
C VAL A 67 17.17 -23.09 -13.99
N ASN A 68 17.62 -21.96 -13.44
CA ASN A 68 17.95 -20.77 -14.23
C ASN A 68 19.03 -21.10 -15.27
N ALA A 69 20.10 -21.80 -14.89
CA ALA A 69 21.15 -22.24 -15.81
C ALA A 69 20.67 -23.21 -16.91
N ARG A 70 19.57 -23.96 -16.68
CA ARG A 70 18.94 -24.77 -17.74
C ARG A 70 18.13 -23.90 -18.69
N TRP A 71 17.34 -22.97 -18.16
CA TRP A 71 16.55 -22.05 -18.98
C TRP A 71 17.40 -21.11 -19.82
N ASP A 72 18.48 -20.57 -19.27
CA ASP A 72 19.40 -19.70 -20.03
C ASP A 72 20.01 -20.44 -21.22
N ARG A 73 20.43 -21.70 -21.02
CA ARG A 73 20.90 -22.57 -22.11
C ARG A 73 19.82 -22.88 -23.16
N GLN A 74 18.56 -22.96 -22.76
CA GLN A 74 17.44 -23.17 -23.70
C GLN A 74 17.09 -21.90 -24.47
N ARG A 75 17.20 -20.71 -23.86
CA ARG A 75 16.93 -19.43 -24.53
C ARG A 75 18.05 -18.99 -25.47
N MET A 76 19.28 -19.45 -25.24
CA MET A 76 20.44 -19.19 -26.09
C MET A 76 20.58 -20.17 -27.27
N ARG A 77 19.65 -21.13 -27.41
CA ARG A 77 19.52 -22.02 -28.56
C ARG A 77 18.47 -21.50 -29.52
#